data_AF-T1ACF6-F1
#
_entry.id   AF-T1ACF6-F1
#
_cell.length_a   1.000
_cell.length_b   1.000
_cell.length_c   1.000
_cell.angle_alpha   90.00
_cell.angle_beta   90.00
_cell.angle_gamma   90.00
#
_symmetry.space_group_name_H-M   'P 1'
#
loop_
_entity.id
_entity.type
_entity.pdbx_description
1 polymer ?
#
loop_
_entity_poly.entity_id
_entity_poly.type
_entity_poly.pdbx_seq_one_letter_code
_entity_poly.pdbx_strand_id
1 'polypeptide(L)'
;AGRAFADGYRSELLPQLPYWLQAVAGTLEAGLALFVDYGYPRAEYYLPQRANGTLRAFYRQRVHADVFLHPGLQDLTASVDFSALAEAGQGAGLELAAYVPQGQFLLAAGLEQIH
;
A
#
# COMPACT_ATOMS: atom_id res chain seq x y z
N ALA A 1 -8.69 7.29 -19.91
CA ALA A 1 -7.93 6.53 -20.93
C ALA A 1 -6.59 6.13 -20.33
N GLY A 2 -6.19 4.86 -20.46
CA GLY A 2 -4.88 4.41 -19.95
C GLY A 2 -3.74 5.04 -20.74
N ARG A 3 -2.72 5.54 -20.03
CA ARG A 3 -1.48 6.06 -20.63
C ARG A 3 -0.47 4.92 -20.69
N ALA A 4 0.22 4.76 -21.82
CA ALA A 4 1.32 3.82 -21.91
C ALA A 4 2.47 4.25 -20.99
N PHE A 5 3.09 3.29 -20.31
CA PHE A 5 4.31 3.54 -19.57
C PHE A 5 5.47 3.80 -20.53
N ALA A 6 6.42 4.64 -20.10
CA ALA A 6 7.64 4.86 -20.85
C ALA A 6 8.46 3.56 -20.94
N ASP A 7 9.29 3.43 -21.96
CA ASP A 7 10.22 2.30 -22.05
C ASP A 7 11.13 2.26 -20.82
N GLY A 8 11.39 1.05 -20.32
CA GLY A 8 12.15 0.82 -19.09
C GLY A 8 11.43 1.17 -17.77
N TYR A 9 10.17 1.61 -17.79
CA TYR A 9 9.39 1.80 -16.57
C TYR A 9 9.21 0.48 -15.82
N ARG A 10 9.56 0.47 -14.54
CA ARG A 10 9.43 -0.68 -13.63
C ARG A 10 8.69 -0.25 -12.38
N SER A 11 7.71 -1.05 -11.98
CA SER A 11 6.95 -0.82 -10.75
C SER A 11 6.39 -2.15 -10.24
N GLU A 12 5.85 -2.12 -9.02
CA GLU A 12 5.31 -3.29 -8.35
C GLU A 12 3.82 -3.47 -8.68
N LEU A 13 3.39 -4.73 -8.58
CA LEU A 13 1.99 -5.15 -8.65
C LEU A 13 1.84 -6.31 -7.66
N LEU A 14 0.71 -6.34 -6.96
CA LEU A 14 0.39 -7.41 -6.02
C LEU A 14 -0.86 -8.19 -6.49
N PRO A 15 -0.71 -9.14 -7.43
CA PRO A 15 -1.85 -9.91 -7.96
C PRO A 15 -2.60 -10.70 -6.89
N GLN A 16 -1.92 -11.04 -5.80
CA GLN A 16 -2.50 -11.86 -4.73
C GLN A 16 -3.34 -11.06 -3.73
N LEU A 17 -3.37 -9.72 -3.86
CA LEU A 17 -4.08 -8.86 -2.92
C LEU A 17 -5.58 -9.21 -2.76
N PRO A 18 -6.35 -9.49 -3.84
CA PRO A 18 -7.75 -9.88 -3.70
C PRO A 18 -7.96 -11.17 -2.89
N TYR A 19 -7.11 -12.19 -3.10
CA TYR A 19 -7.21 -13.45 -2.37
C TYR A 19 -6.83 -13.28 -0.90
N TRP A 20 -5.79 -12.48 -0.62
CA TRP A 20 -5.40 -12.17 0.75
C TRP A 20 -6.51 -11.40 1.48
N LEU A 21 -7.11 -10.38 0.85
CA LEU A 21 -8.25 -9.63 1.41
C LEU A 21 -9.44 -10.54 1.71
N GLN A 22 -9.80 -11.40 0.76
CA GLN A 22 -10.86 -12.39 0.96
C GLN A 22 -10.57 -13.29 2.17
N ALA A 23 -9.31 -13.74 2.33
CA ALA A 23 -8.93 -14.63 3.42
C ALA A 23 -8.94 -13.96 4.79
N VAL A 24 -8.53 -12.68 4.89
CA VAL A 24 -8.40 -11.99 6.19
C VAL A 24 -9.66 -11.22 6.61
N ALA A 25 -10.48 -10.77 5.66
CA ALA A 25 -11.62 -9.91 5.94
C ALA A 25 -12.94 -10.40 5.33
N GLY A 26 -12.93 -11.42 4.46
CA GLY A 26 -14.14 -11.88 3.76
C GLY A 26 -15.19 -12.55 4.66
N THR A 27 -14.87 -12.86 5.91
CA THR A 27 -15.83 -13.38 6.91
C THR A 27 -16.33 -12.30 7.87
N LEU A 28 -15.96 -11.02 7.66
CA LEU A 28 -16.37 -9.92 8.52
C LEU A 28 -17.84 -9.56 8.24
N GLU A 29 -18.75 -10.01 9.11
CA GLU A 29 -20.18 -9.71 8.98
C GLU A 29 -20.55 -8.31 9.49
N ALA A 30 -19.83 -7.82 10.50
CA ALA A 30 -20.04 -6.49 11.09
C ALA A 30 -18.74 -5.93 11.68
N GLY A 31 -18.50 -4.64 11.47
CA GLY A 31 -17.33 -3.93 12.01
C GLY A 31 -16.58 -3.13 10.94
N LEU A 32 -15.30 -2.90 11.19
CA LEU A 32 -14.40 -2.16 10.30
C LEU A 32 -13.09 -2.91 10.13
N ALA A 33 -12.61 -3.00 8.90
CA ALA A 33 -11.24 -3.37 8.58
C ALA A 33 -10.42 -2.09 8.36
N LEU A 34 -9.52 -1.77 9.28
CA LEU A 34 -8.65 -0.59 9.19
C LEU A 34 -7.26 -1.01 8.70
N PHE A 35 -6.87 -0.55 7.51
CA PHE A 35 -5.55 -0.76 6.94
C PHE A 35 -4.73 0.52 7.04
N VAL A 36 -3.57 0.46 7.68
CA VAL A 36 -2.68 1.61 7.88
C VAL A 36 -1.30 1.25 7.33
N ASP A 37 -0.87 1.95 6.30
CA ASP A 37 0.42 1.71 5.64
C ASP A 37 0.88 2.96 4.87
N TYR A 38 2.11 2.96 4.38
CA TYR A 38 2.57 3.96 3.43
C TYR A 38 2.27 3.54 1.99
N GLY A 39 1.70 4.47 1.24
CA GLY A 39 1.26 4.17 -0.11
C GLY A 39 0.64 5.35 -0.81
N TYR A 40 0.05 5.07 -1.96
CA TYR A 40 -0.52 6.07 -2.84
C TYR A 40 -1.79 5.53 -3.51
N PRO A 41 -2.72 6.39 -3.92
CA PRO A 41 -3.73 6.03 -4.91
C PRO A 41 -3.05 5.69 -6.24
N ARG A 42 -3.67 4.85 -7.06
CA ARG A 42 -3.11 4.35 -8.33
C ARG A 42 -2.56 5.44 -9.26
N ALA A 43 -3.25 6.57 -9.35
CA ALA A 43 -2.83 7.71 -10.18
C ALA A 43 -1.47 8.31 -9.75
N GLU A 44 -1.17 8.28 -8.45
CA GLU A 44 0.10 8.73 -7.87
C GLU A 44 1.14 7.60 -7.81
N TYR A 45 0.68 6.37 -7.58
CA TYR A 45 1.50 5.17 -7.56
C TYR A 45 2.20 4.93 -8.91
N TYR A 46 1.51 5.21 -10.01
CA TYR A 46 2.03 4.99 -11.36
C TYR A 46 2.42 6.28 -12.09
N LEU A 47 2.83 7.32 -11.36
CA LEU A 47 3.34 8.56 -11.96
C LEU A 47 4.56 8.28 -12.85
N PRO A 48 4.74 9.02 -13.97
CA PRO A 48 5.89 8.86 -14.86
C PRO A 48 7.24 9.04 -14.15
N GLN A 49 7.31 9.91 -13.14
CA GLN A 49 8.53 10.16 -12.37
C GLN A 49 8.92 8.99 -11.45
N ARG A 50 7.98 8.07 -11.18
CA ARG A 50 8.20 6.88 -10.35
C ARG A 50 8.57 5.66 -11.20
N ALA A 51 9.47 5.86 -12.15
CA ALA A 51 9.84 4.84 -13.15
C ALA A 51 10.64 3.66 -12.59
N ASN A 52 11.08 3.72 -11.33
CA ASN A 52 11.76 2.64 -10.61
C ASN A 52 10.93 2.10 -9.44
N GLY A 53 9.62 2.34 -9.44
CA GLY A 53 8.70 1.80 -8.45
C GLY A 53 8.93 2.33 -7.03
N THR A 54 8.65 1.48 -6.06
CA THR A 54 8.67 1.79 -4.63
C THR A 54 9.40 0.77 -3.78
N LEU A 55 9.81 -0.36 -4.38
CA LEU A 55 10.58 -1.41 -3.74
C LEU A 55 11.87 -0.86 -3.15
N ARG A 56 12.08 -1.13 -1.86
CA ARG A 56 13.26 -0.69 -1.11
C ARG A 56 13.68 -1.74 -0.11
N ALA A 57 14.95 -1.69 0.24
CA ALA A 57 15.53 -2.49 1.28
C ALA A 57 15.83 -1.66 2.53
N PHE A 58 15.59 -2.23 3.70
CA PHE A 58 16.03 -1.68 4.98
C PHE A 58 17.03 -2.63 5.64
N TYR A 59 18.22 -2.12 5.93
CA TYR A 59 19.23 -2.83 6.69
C TYR A 59 19.78 -1.92 7.79
N ARG A 60 19.64 -2.35 9.06
CA ARG A 60 20.11 -1.61 10.24
C ARG A 60 19.71 -0.12 10.21
N GLN A 61 18.41 0.15 10.06
CA GLN A 61 17.80 1.49 10.00
C GLN A 61 18.26 2.37 8.82
N ARG A 62 18.83 1.78 7.76
CA ARG A 62 19.22 2.48 6.53
C ARG A 62 18.43 1.97 5.35
N VAL A 63 17.92 2.90 4.54
CA VAL A 63 17.22 2.61 3.28
C VAL A 63 18.23 2.55 2.14
N HIS A 64 18.08 1.57 1.27
CA HIS A 64 18.79 1.49 -0.01
C HIS A 64 17.96 0.75 -1.08
N ALA A 65 18.43 0.82 -2.33
CA ALA A 65 17.78 0.18 -3.47
C ALA A 65 18.34 -1.21 -3.82
N ASP A 66 19.47 -1.61 -3.24
CA ASP A 66 20.09 -2.92 -3.51
C ASP A 66 19.37 -4.04 -2.74
N VAL A 67 18.39 -4.68 -3.40
CA VAL A 67 17.56 -5.73 -2.80
C VAL A 67 18.27 -7.07 -2.63
N PHE A 68 19.46 -7.25 -3.23
CA PHE A 68 20.19 -8.51 -3.22
C PHE A 68 21.40 -8.51 -2.27
N LEU A 69 21.69 -7.37 -1.62
CA LEU A 69 22.91 -7.18 -0.83
C LEU A 69 23.03 -8.14 0.37
N HIS A 70 21.95 -8.33 1.13
CA HIS A 70 21.93 -9.15 2.34
C HIS A 70 20.69 -10.06 2.44
N PRO A 71 20.58 -11.13 1.61
CA PRO A 71 19.42 -12.01 1.60
C PRO A 71 19.12 -12.61 2.99
N GLY A 72 17.87 -12.50 3.43
CA GLY A 72 17.43 -12.97 4.74
C GLY A 72 17.82 -12.07 5.93
N LEU A 73 18.63 -11.02 5.72
CA LEU A 73 19.11 -10.11 6.77
C LEU A 73 18.63 -8.66 6.59
N GLN A 74 18.01 -8.34 5.45
CA GLN A 74 17.40 -7.05 5.18
C GLN A 74 15.89 -7.22 4.98
N ASP A 75 15.13 -6.23 5.42
CA ASP A 75 13.70 -6.15 5.13
C ASP A 75 13.50 -5.62 3.70
N LEU A 76 12.52 -6.17 2.99
CA LEU A 76 12.14 -5.79 1.63
C LEU A 76 10.68 -5.38 1.62
N THR A 77 10.42 -4.19 1.12
CA THR A 77 9.06 -3.66 1.14
C THR A 77 8.80 -2.71 -0.02
N ALA A 78 7.54 -2.59 -0.40
CA ALA A 78 7.03 -1.69 -1.43
C ALA A 78 5.84 -0.91 -0.86
N SER A 79 5.53 0.24 -1.45
CA SER A 79 4.36 1.02 -1.09
C SER A 79 3.07 0.28 -1.48
N VAL A 80 1.99 0.55 -0.75
CA VAL A 80 0.64 0.04 -1.08
C VAL A 80 0.01 0.87 -2.21
N ASP A 81 -0.55 0.21 -3.22
CA ASP A 81 -1.56 0.82 -4.12
C ASP A 81 -2.91 0.77 -3.41
N PHE A 82 -3.33 1.90 -2.84
CA PHE A 82 -4.58 1.99 -2.07
C PHE A 82 -5.83 1.86 -2.95
N SER A 83 -5.74 2.13 -4.25
CA SER A 83 -6.84 1.86 -5.16
C SER A 83 -7.00 0.36 -5.38
N ALA A 84 -5.89 -0.37 -5.56
CA ALA A 84 -5.93 -1.83 -5.64
C ALA A 84 -6.43 -2.47 -4.34
N LEU A 85 -6.05 -1.92 -3.18
CA LEU A 85 -6.55 -2.36 -1.88
C LEU A 85 -8.06 -2.15 -1.74
N ALA A 86 -8.56 -0.97 -2.11
CA ALA A 86 -10.00 -0.67 -2.09
C ALA A 86 -10.78 -1.59 -3.03
N GLU A 87 -10.31 -1.79 -4.27
CA GLU A 87 -10.91 -2.71 -5.24
C GLU A 87 -10.92 -4.16 -4.74
N ALA A 88 -9.82 -4.62 -4.12
CA ALA A 88 -9.73 -5.94 -3.50
C ALA A 88 -10.71 -6.11 -2.34
N GLY A 89 -10.86 -5.07 -1.50
CA GLY A 89 -11.84 -5.06 -0.41
C GLY A 89 -13.28 -5.15 -0.91
N GLN A 90 -13.62 -4.40 -1.96
CA GLN A 90 -14.92 -4.50 -2.64
C GLN A 90 -15.17 -5.90 -3.17
N GLY A 91 -14.16 -6.51 -3.80
CA GLY A 91 -14.22 -7.90 -4.26
C GLY A 91 -14.43 -8.91 -3.12
N ALA A 92 -14.03 -8.57 -1.89
CA ALA A 92 -14.24 -9.38 -0.69
C ALA A 92 -15.55 -9.08 0.07
N GLY A 93 -16.42 -8.21 -0.48
CA GLY A 93 -17.70 -7.85 0.13
C GLY A 93 -17.63 -6.69 1.13
N LEU A 94 -16.50 -5.99 1.23
CA LEU A 94 -16.36 -4.79 2.05
C LEU A 94 -16.79 -3.53 1.30
N GLU A 95 -17.27 -2.53 2.03
CA GLU A 95 -17.46 -1.17 1.50
C GLU A 95 -16.27 -0.27 1.88
N LEU A 96 -15.83 0.61 0.97
CA LEU A 96 -14.80 1.60 1.28
C LEU A 96 -15.42 2.72 2.13
N ALA A 97 -15.22 2.65 3.44
CA ALA A 97 -15.69 3.69 4.36
C ALA A 97 -14.93 5.02 4.20
N ALA A 98 -13.60 4.99 4.15
CA ALA A 98 -12.78 6.18 4.00
C ALA A 98 -11.37 5.85 3.47
N TYR A 99 -10.77 6.82 2.78
CA TYR A 99 -9.34 6.89 2.49
C TYR A 99 -8.83 8.26 2.90
N VAL A 100 -7.96 8.31 3.91
CA VAL A 100 -7.48 9.56 4.50
C VAL A 100 -6.00 9.44 4.86
N PRO A 101 -5.20 10.52 4.72
CA PRO A 101 -3.84 10.58 5.26
C PRO A 101 -3.80 10.28 6.76
N GLN A 102 -2.81 9.54 7.22
CA GLN A 102 -2.66 9.14 8.63
C GLN A 102 -2.74 10.34 9.60
N GLY A 103 -2.09 11.46 9.27
CA GLY A 103 -2.15 12.66 10.11
C GLY A 103 -3.58 13.19 10.31
N GLN A 104 -4.40 13.18 9.25
CA GLN A 104 -5.80 13.61 9.34
C GLN A 104 -6.65 12.60 10.12
N PHE A 105 -6.43 11.30 9.91
CA PHE A 105 -7.10 10.25 10.68
C PHE A 105 -6.82 10.39 12.18
N LEU A 106 -5.56 10.54 12.56
CA LEU A 106 -5.14 10.63 13.95
C LEU A 106 -5.68 11.89 14.64
N LEU A 107 -5.64 13.05 13.98
CA LEU A 107 -6.26 14.27 14.51
C LEU A 107 -7.77 14.10 14.69
N ALA A 108 -8.47 13.52 13.72
CA ALA A 108 -9.90 13.24 13.86
C ALA A 108 -10.21 12.21 14.97
N ALA A 109 -9.26 11.33 15.27
CA ALA A 109 -9.33 10.36 16.37
C ALA A 109 -8.93 10.94 17.74
N GLY A 110 -8.63 12.24 17.83
CA GLY A 110 -8.33 12.92 19.09
C GLY A 110 -6.88 12.78 19.54
N LEU A 111 -5.91 12.64 18.62
CA LEU A 111 -4.49 12.54 18.95
C LEU A 111 -4.02 13.68 19.88
N GLU A 112 -4.56 14.89 19.73
CA GLU A 112 -4.24 16.04 20.57
C GLU A 112 -4.67 15.90 22.04
N GLN A 113 -5.53 14.92 22.35
CA GLN A 113 -6.04 14.66 23.69
C GLN A 113 -5.23 13.56 24.41
N ILE A 114 -4.28 12.94 23.72
CA ILE A 114 -3.38 11.93 24.28
C ILE A 114 -2.20 12.63 24.94
N HIS A 115 -2.13 12.56 26.28
CA HIS A 115 -1.05 13.11 27.11
C HIS A 115 0.06 12.10 27.37
#